data_AF-A0A812WUZ0-F1
#
_entry.id   AF-A0A812WUZ0-F1
#
_cell.length_a   1.000
_cell.length_b   1.000
_cell.length_c   1.000
_cell.angle_alpha   90.00
_cell.angle_beta   90.00
_cell.angle_gamma   90.00
#
_symmetry.space_group_name_H-M   'P 1'
#
loop_
_entity.id
_entity.type
_entity.pdbx_description
1 polymer ?
#
loop_
_entity_poly.entity_id
_entity_poly.type
_entity_poly.pdbx_seq_one_letter_code
_entity_poly.pdbx_strand_id
1 'polypeptide(L)'
;VLRRAVLQGSPSRNLNVGYPRFQNAEEMYKHIRGLTEQGGDFTVRNFVGVIEDMSHRFETPLFPAGALDFYTKKNMGWTYTQEEADKWQMEERGGAQGDYRDGMQEKIANVIACLKSEPRSKRAIIPIPFSSEGSKTVDWTNKGQTKC
;
A
#
# COMPACT_ATOMS: atom_id res chain seq x y z
N VAL A 1 26.14 -48.03 13.64
CA VAL A 1 26.08 -46.74 14.37
C VAL A 1 26.17 -45.62 13.34
N LEU A 2 25.03 -45.07 12.91
CA LEU A 2 24.96 -43.94 11.96
C LEU A 2 24.14 -42.83 12.62
N ARG A 3 24.83 -41.80 13.11
CA ARG A 3 24.21 -40.60 13.68
C ARG A 3 23.74 -39.71 12.53
N ARG A 4 22.41 -39.56 12.39
CA ARG A 4 21.80 -38.49 11.59
C ARG A 4 22.20 -37.14 12.18
N ALA A 5 22.91 -36.33 11.41
CA ALA A 5 23.10 -34.92 11.73
C ALA A 5 21.73 -34.23 11.65
N VAL A 6 21.21 -33.82 12.81
CA VAL A 6 20.05 -32.94 12.88
C VAL A 6 20.55 -31.57 12.45
N LEU A 7 20.17 -31.15 11.23
CA LEU A 7 20.26 -29.75 10.83
C LEU A 7 19.32 -28.97 11.76
N GLN A 8 19.89 -28.42 12.84
CA GLN A 8 19.21 -27.42 13.66
C GLN A 8 19.01 -26.20 12.77
N GLY A 9 17.79 -26.05 12.25
CA GLY A 9 17.35 -24.80 11.65
C GLY A 9 17.56 -23.70 12.68
N SER A 10 18.41 -22.73 12.35
CA SER A 10 18.65 -21.56 13.20
C SER A 10 17.30 -20.90 13.47
N PRO A 11 16.93 -20.59 14.72
CA PRO A 11 15.70 -19.88 15.00
C PRO A 11 15.72 -18.59 14.20
N SER A 12 14.67 -18.36 13.41
CA SER A 12 14.46 -17.13 12.65
C SER A 12 14.79 -15.95 13.57
N ARG A 13 15.90 -15.25 13.29
CA ARG A 13 16.28 -14.05 14.03
C ARG A 13 15.07 -13.12 13.95
N ASN A 14 14.41 -12.90 15.07
CA ASN A 14 13.38 -11.88 15.18
C ASN A 14 14.11 -10.54 15.10
N LEU A 15 14.15 -9.95 13.91
CA LEU A 15 14.79 -8.65 13.64
C LEU A 15 13.95 -7.47 14.18
N ASN A 16 12.84 -7.72 14.89
CA ASN A 16 12.01 -6.66 15.47
C ASN A 16 12.55 -6.11 16.79
N VAL A 17 13.77 -6.48 17.22
CA VAL A 17 14.48 -5.84 18.34
C VAL A 17 15.51 -4.88 17.74
N GLY A 18 15.12 -3.61 17.65
CA GLY A 18 15.96 -2.54 17.10
C GLY A 18 15.98 -2.52 15.58
N TYR A 19 14.94 -1.94 14.97
CA TYR A 19 14.94 -1.70 13.53
C TYR A 19 16.16 -0.85 13.15
N PRO A 20 16.88 -1.19 12.06
CA PRO A 20 17.95 -0.34 11.55
C PRO A 20 17.38 1.06 11.28
N ARG A 21 18.12 2.05 11.76
CA ARG A 21 17.77 3.47 11.62
C ARG A 21 18.63 4.07 10.51
N PHE A 22 18.00 4.85 9.66
CA PHE A 22 18.63 5.51 8.52
C PHE A 22 18.37 7.00 8.64
N GLN A 23 19.38 7.82 8.36
CA GLN A 23 19.23 9.27 8.45
C GLN A 23 18.14 9.75 7.50
N ASN A 24 18.08 9.19 6.30
CA ASN A 24 17.11 9.53 5.27
C ASN A 24 16.74 8.30 4.42
N ALA A 25 15.76 8.45 3.53
CA ALA A 25 15.30 7.34 2.69
C ALA A 25 16.34 6.89 1.63
N GLU A 26 17.31 7.73 1.27
CA GLU A 26 18.36 7.38 0.31
C GLU A 26 19.30 6.33 0.91
N GLU A 27 19.68 6.51 2.17
CA GLU A 27 20.49 5.54 2.92
C GLU A 27 19.76 4.21 3.08
N MET A 28 18.47 4.24 3.43
CA MET A 28 17.66 3.03 3.52
C MET A 28 17.56 2.31 2.17
N TYR A 29 17.37 3.06 1.08
CA TYR A 29 17.34 2.50 -0.28
C TYR A 29 18.67 1.84 -0.64
N LYS A 30 19.80 2.52 -0.42
CA LYS A 30 21.15 1.95 -0.66
C LYS A 30 21.35 0.65 0.11
N HIS A 31 20.92 0.61 1.37
CA HIS A 31 21.00 -0.60 2.19
C HIS A 31 20.16 -1.74 1.62
N ILE A 32 18.89 -1.49 1.26
CA ILE A 32 18.02 -2.50 0.64
C ILE A 32 18.65 -3.01 -0.67
N ARG A 33 19.20 -2.12 -1.51
CA ARG A 33 19.86 -2.52 -2.75
C ARG A 33 21.03 -3.46 -2.49
N GLY A 34 21.87 -3.17 -1.49
CA GLY A 34 22.96 -4.05 -1.07
C GLY A 34 22.51 -5.41 -0.55
N LEU A 35 21.35 -5.51 0.10
CA LEU A 35 20.78 -6.81 0.48
C LEU A 35 20.36 -7.64 -0.74
N THR A 36 19.93 -6.98 -1.82
CA THR A 36 19.36 -7.63 -3.01
C THR A 36 20.33 -7.77 -4.19
N GLU A 37 21.56 -7.27 -4.07
CA GLU A 37 22.55 -7.33 -5.15
C GLU A 37 23.15 -8.73 -5.29
N GLN A 38 23.89 -8.95 -6.38
CA GLN A 38 24.53 -10.24 -6.62
C GLN A 38 25.57 -10.54 -5.51
N GLY A 39 25.33 -11.59 -4.73
CA GLY A 39 26.12 -11.91 -3.54
C GLY A 39 25.54 -11.37 -2.22
N GLY A 40 24.42 -10.65 -2.28
CA GLY A 40 23.66 -10.18 -1.12
C GLY A 40 22.91 -11.29 -0.37
N ASP A 41 22.29 -10.92 0.75
CA ASP A 41 21.55 -11.84 1.61
C ASP A 41 20.09 -12.01 1.16
N PHE A 42 19.88 -12.90 0.20
CA PHE A 42 18.54 -13.29 -0.28
C PHE A 42 17.69 -14.06 0.73
N THR A 43 18.16 -14.28 1.97
CA THR A 43 17.34 -14.85 3.04
C THR A 43 16.45 -13.81 3.71
N VAL A 44 16.72 -12.52 3.50
CA VAL A 44 15.88 -11.40 3.96
C VAL A 44 14.66 -11.26 3.06
N ARG A 45 13.55 -11.89 3.47
CA ARG A 45 12.27 -11.85 2.75
C ARG A 45 11.36 -10.69 3.12
N ASN A 46 11.60 -10.10 4.29
CA ASN A 46 10.90 -8.93 4.80
C ASN A 46 11.94 -7.98 5.41
N PHE A 47 11.89 -6.71 5.05
CA PHE A 47 12.77 -5.67 5.58
C PHE A 47 11.94 -4.58 6.24
N VAL A 48 12.35 -4.18 7.44
CA VAL A 48 11.75 -3.07 8.21
C VAL A 48 12.88 -2.19 8.70
N GLY A 49 12.74 -0.88 8.53
CA GLY A 49 13.70 0.12 8.97
C GLY A 49 12.97 1.41 9.39
N VAL A 50 13.67 2.26 10.14
CA VAL A 50 13.17 3.58 10.55
C VAL A 50 13.95 4.65 9.81
N ILE A 51 13.25 5.53 9.10
CA ILE A 51 13.83 6.73 8.51
C ILE A 51 13.65 7.87 9.51
N GLU A 52 14.74 8.56 9.85
CA GLU A 52 14.70 9.68 10.80
C GLU A 52 14.25 10.98 10.14
N ASP A 53 14.76 11.28 8.95
CA ASP A 53 14.42 12.45 8.16
C ASP A 53 13.67 12.05 6.88
N MET A 54 12.39 12.43 6.83
CA MET A 54 11.49 12.22 5.70
C MET A 54 11.34 13.47 4.81
N SER A 55 12.18 14.50 5.01
CA SER A 55 12.11 15.75 4.24
C SER A 55 12.63 15.63 2.81
N HIS A 56 13.46 14.61 2.54
CA HIS A 56 14.07 14.44 1.23
C HIS A 56 13.03 14.04 0.15
N ARG A 57 13.02 14.78 -0.95
CA ARG A 57 12.16 14.55 -2.11
C ARG A 57 12.94 13.81 -3.22
N PHE A 58 12.45 12.64 -3.62
CA PHE A 58 13.01 11.89 -4.75
C PHE A 58 12.25 12.18 -6.03
N GLU A 59 12.90 12.86 -6.96
CA GLU A 59 12.35 13.12 -8.29
C GLU A 59 12.87 12.11 -9.30
N THR A 60 12.01 11.69 -10.21
CA THR A 60 12.37 10.84 -11.35
C THR A 60 11.77 11.43 -12.62
N PRO A 61 12.22 11.02 -13.83
CA PRO A 61 11.56 11.42 -15.07
C PRO A 61 10.06 11.09 -15.06
N LEU A 62 9.70 9.94 -14.48
CA LEU A 62 8.32 9.52 -14.31
C LEU A 62 7.63 10.18 -13.10
N PHE A 63 8.31 10.88 -12.20
CA PHE A 63 7.73 11.60 -11.05
C PHE A 63 8.55 12.85 -10.73
N PRO A 64 8.46 13.91 -11.56
CA PRO A 64 9.09 15.19 -11.26
C PRO A 64 8.33 15.92 -10.15
N ALA A 65 8.91 16.97 -9.57
CA ALA A 65 8.33 17.77 -8.49
C ALA A 65 6.85 18.11 -8.71
N GLY A 66 6.49 18.64 -9.89
CA GLY A 66 5.12 19.05 -10.18
C GLY A 66 4.11 17.90 -10.11
N ALA A 67 4.51 16.69 -10.51
CA ALA A 67 3.67 15.52 -10.36
C ALA A 67 3.55 15.08 -8.90
N LEU A 68 4.66 15.10 -8.15
CA LEU A 68 4.65 14.77 -6.73
C LEU A 68 3.74 15.73 -5.96
N ASP A 69 3.77 17.02 -6.28
CA ASP A 69 2.91 18.02 -5.68
C ASP A 69 1.44 17.79 -6.04
N PHE A 70 1.13 17.50 -7.30
CA PHE A 70 -0.22 17.14 -7.74
C PHE A 70 -0.76 15.91 -7.01
N TYR A 71 -0.02 14.81 -6.98
CA TYR A 71 -0.46 13.58 -6.30
C TYR A 71 -0.55 13.79 -4.78
N THR A 72 0.29 14.64 -4.18
CA THR A 72 0.16 15.04 -2.78
C THR A 72 -1.17 15.77 -2.55
N LYS A 73 -1.47 16.80 -3.35
CA LYS A 73 -2.75 17.52 -3.26
C LYS A 73 -3.94 16.57 -3.41
N LYS A 74 -3.92 15.72 -4.43
CA LYS A 74 -4.98 14.75 -4.71
C LYS A 74 -5.18 13.77 -3.55
N ASN A 75 -4.10 13.18 -3.04
CA ASN A 75 -4.17 12.21 -1.93
C ASN A 75 -4.65 12.86 -0.63
N MET A 76 -4.20 14.08 -0.33
CA MET A 76 -4.62 14.84 0.84
C MET A 76 -6.02 15.45 0.69
N GLY A 77 -6.62 15.41 -0.51
CA GLY A 77 -7.90 16.05 -0.80
C GLY A 77 -7.82 17.58 -0.81
N TRP A 78 -6.63 18.13 -1.08
CA TRP A 78 -6.43 19.55 -1.28
C TRP A 78 -6.84 19.98 -2.68
N THR A 79 -7.09 21.28 -2.85
CA THR A 79 -7.47 21.85 -4.14
C THR A 79 -6.33 21.73 -5.15
N TYR A 80 -6.68 21.25 -6.35
CA TYR A 80 -5.85 21.26 -7.56
C TYR A 80 -6.69 21.71 -8.75
N THR A 81 -6.04 22.18 -9.82
CA THR A 81 -6.75 22.64 -11.03
C THR A 81 -6.96 21.50 -12.03
N GLN A 82 -7.91 21.68 -12.95
CA GLN A 82 -8.10 20.71 -14.04
C GLN A 82 -6.86 20.62 -14.93
N GLU A 83 -6.17 21.75 -15.17
CA GLU A 83 -4.89 21.77 -15.92
C GLU A 83 -3.80 20.93 -15.22
N GLU A 84 -3.71 20.99 -13.89
CA GLU A 84 -2.81 20.11 -13.13
C GLU A 84 -3.18 18.64 -13.30
N ALA A 85 -4.48 18.33 -13.27
CA ALA A 85 -4.99 16.98 -13.46
C ALA A 85 -4.68 16.43 -14.86
N ASP A 86 -4.99 17.19 -15.92
CA ASP A 86 -4.76 16.79 -17.30
C ASP A 86 -3.26 16.57 -17.58
N LYS A 87 -2.40 17.35 -16.94
CA LYS A 87 -0.95 17.25 -17.09
C LYS A 87 -0.34 16.06 -16.35
N TRP A 88 -0.81 15.77 -15.13
CA TRP A 88 -0.13 14.85 -14.23
C TRP A 88 -0.85 13.52 -13.99
N GLN A 89 -2.16 13.44 -14.25
CA GLN A 89 -2.96 12.21 -14.11
C GLN A 89 -2.85 11.32 -15.36
N MET A 90 -1.64 10.86 -15.65
CA MET A 90 -1.34 10.01 -16.80
C MET A 90 -1.47 8.51 -16.44
N GLU A 91 -1.77 7.65 -17.41
CA GLU A 91 -1.89 6.21 -17.23
C GLU A 91 -0.61 5.59 -16.67
N GLU A 92 0.55 6.01 -17.16
CA GLU A 92 1.89 5.56 -16.74
C GLU A 92 2.22 5.89 -15.28
N ARG A 93 1.48 6.84 -14.69
CA ARG A 93 1.58 7.25 -13.27
C ARG A 93 0.47 6.63 -12.42
N GLY A 94 -0.25 5.63 -12.95
CA GLY A 94 -1.38 5.00 -12.29
C GLY A 94 -2.68 5.81 -12.39
N GLY A 95 -2.77 6.80 -13.29
CA GLY A 95 -3.99 7.59 -13.50
C GLY A 95 -5.21 6.75 -13.94
N ALA A 96 -4.98 5.57 -14.53
CA ALA A 96 -6.02 4.61 -14.90
C ALA A 96 -6.53 3.75 -13.72
N GLN A 97 -5.93 3.84 -12.53
CA GLN A 97 -6.38 3.07 -11.35
C GLN A 97 -7.67 3.63 -10.72
N GLY A 98 -8.26 4.67 -11.31
CA GLY A 98 -9.49 5.31 -10.83
C GLY A 98 -9.26 6.20 -9.61
N ASP A 99 -10.33 6.85 -9.15
CA ASP A 99 -10.32 7.56 -7.87
C ASP A 99 -10.86 6.66 -6.77
N TYR A 100 -9.99 6.21 -5.88
CA TYR A 100 -10.37 5.39 -4.73
C TYR A 100 -11.34 6.11 -3.78
N ARG A 101 -11.36 7.45 -3.80
CA ARG A 101 -12.24 8.29 -3.00
C ARG A 101 -13.65 8.36 -3.58
N ASP A 102 -13.81 8.05 -4.86
CA ASP A 102 -15.11 8.10 -5.51
C ASP A 102 -16.09 7.13 -4.84
N GLY A 103 -17.29 7.62 -4.55
CA GLY A 103 -18.36 6.89 -3.87
C GLY A 103 -18.02 6.43 -2.44
N MET A 104 -16.99 6.97 -1.78
CA MET A 104 -16.56 6.49 -0.46
C MET A 104 -17.64 6.66 0.62
N GLN A 105 -18.41 7.76 0.56
CA GLN A 105 -19.50 8.00 1.51
C GLN A 105 -20.60 6.95 1.36
N GLU A 106 -20.98 6.63 0.12
CA GLU A 106 -21.97 5.59 -0.19
C GLU A 106 -21.48 4.20 0.21
N LYS A 107 -20.19 3.89 -0.03
CA LYS A 107 -19.57 2.65 0.45
C LYS A 107 -19.63 2.51 1.98
N ILE A 108 -19.30 3.58 2.70
CA ILE A 108 -19.38 3.63 4.16
C ILE A 108 -20.84 3.43 4.62
N ALA A 109 -21.79 4.12 3.98
CA ALA A 109 -23.21 3.98 4.29
C ALA A 109 -23.71 2.54 4.10
N ASN A 110 -23.28 1.86 3.03
CA ASN A 110 -23.60 0.46 2.77
C ASN A 110 -23.02 -0.47 3.87
N VAL A 111 -21.78 -0.23 4.29
CA VAL A 111 -21.17 -0.97 5.41
C VAL A 111 -21.94 -0.76 6.71
N ILE A 112 -22.30 0.49 7.03
CA ILE A 112 -23.11 0.80 8.23
C ILE A 112 -24.48 0.10 8.15
N ALA A 113 -25.12 0.11 6.98
CA ALA A 113 -26.39 -0.58 6.77
C ALA A 113 -26.27 -2.09 7.00
N CYS A 114 -25.23 -2.73 6.44
CA CYS A 114 -24.93 -4.16 6.61
C CYS A 114 -24.68 -4.51 8.09
N LEU A 115 -23.90 -3.71 8.82
CA LEU A 115 -23.64 -3.96 10.24
C LEU A 115 -24.89 -3.80 11.12
N LYS A 116 -25.83 -2.90 10.74
CA LYS A 116 -27.11 -2.74 11.42
C LYS A 116 -28.07 -3.91 11.17
N SER A 117 -28.12 -4.44 9.95
CA SER A 117 -29.00 -5.55 9.57
C SER A 117 -28.46 -6.91 10.03
N GLU A 118 -27.14 -7.09 10.03
CA GLU A 118 -26.45 -8.33 10.36
C GLU A 118 -25.55 -8.16 11.61
N PRO A 119 -26.13 -7.96 12.81
CA PRO A 119 -25.37 -7.64 14.04
C PRO A 119 -24.44 -8.78 14.51
N ARG A 120 -24.55 -9.98 13.92
CA ARG A 120 -23.64 -11.11 14.16
C ARG A 120 -22.46 -11.16 13.19
N SER A 121 -22.40 -10.27 12.20
CA SER A 121 -21.27 -10.20 11.29
C SER A 121 -20.01 -9.81 12.05
N LYS A 122 -18.92 -10.56 11.82
CA LYS A 122 -17.63 -10.34 12.50
C LYS A 122 -16.75 -9.30 11.80
N ARG A 123 -17.03 -8.98 10.54
CA ARG A 123 -16.25 -8.06 9.71
C ARG A 123 -17.19 -7.38 8.71
N ALA A 124 -16.86 -6.14 8.37
CA ALA A 124 -17.37 -5.45 7.20
C ALA A 124 -16.19 -4.91 6.39
N ILE A 125 -16.32 -4.93 5.07
CA ILE A 125 -15.30 -4.61 4.09
C ILE A 125 -15.86 -3.50 3.22
N ILE A 126 -15.05 -2.47 2.99
CA ILE A 126 -15.30 -1.53 1.90
C ILE A 126 -14.64 -2.12 0.67
N PRO A 127 -15.40 -2.67 -0.30
CA PRO A 127 -14.80 -3.12 -1.54
C PRO A 127 -14.24 -1.90 -2.27
N ILE A 128 -13.00 -2.01 -2.73
CA ILE A 128 -12.38 -1.07 -3.67
C ILE A 128 -12.12 -1.89 -4.94
N PRO A 129 -13.07 -1.99 -5.88
CA PRO A 129 -12.91 -2.85 -7.04
C PRO A 129 -12.07 -2.16 -8.12
N PHE A 130 -11.39 -3.02 -8.87
CA PHE A 130 -10.72 -2.75 -10.13
C PHE A 130 -11.62 -3.12 -11.34
N SER A 131 -12.94 -3.11 -11.20
CA SER A 131 -13.87 -3.57 -12.25
C SER A 131 -14.89 -2.51 -12.67
N SER A 132 -15.38 -2.67 -13.90
CA SER A 132 -16.32 -1.79 -14.62
C SER A 132 -17.67 -1.56 -13.93
N GLU A 133 -18.03 -2.38 -12.94
CA GLU A 133 -19.29 -2.25 -12.18
C GLU A 133 -19.18 -1.26 -11.01
N GLY A 134 -17.95 -0.97 -10.55
CA GLY A 134 -17.66 0.04 -9.52
C GLY A 134 -18.13 -0.35 -8.10
N SER A 135 -17.39 0.09 -7.08
CA SER A 135 -17.70 -0.19 -5.65
C SER A 135 -19.04 0.36 -5.19
N LYS A 136 -19.57 1.35 -5.90
CA LYS A 136 -20.78 2.08 -5.53
C LYS A 136 -22.04 1.22 -5.68
N THR A 137 -22.00 0.18 -6.53
CA THR A 137 -23.16 -0.65 -6.89
C THR A 137 -23.14 -2.03 -6.22
N VAL A 138 -22.13 -2.32 -5.38
CA VAL A 138 -22.03 -3.61 -4.69
C VAL A 138 -23.20 -3.76 -3.71
N ASP A 139 -24.06 -4.73 -4.01
CA ASP A 139 -25.22 -5.10 -3.19
C ASP A 139 -24.86 -6.21 -2.21
N TRP A 140 -24.68 -5.85 -0.95
CA TRP A 140 -24.37 -6.77 0.15
C TRP A 140 -25.50 -7.77 0.43
N THR A 141 -26.72 -7.55 -0.09
CA THR A 141 -27.84 -8.49 0.06
C THR A 141 -27.75 -9.68 -0.90
N ASN A 142 -26.88 -9.60 -1.91
CA ASN A 142 -26.61 -10.70 -2.82
C ASN A 142 -25.74 -11.78 -2.15
N LYS A 143 -26.37 -12.89 -1.77
CA LYS A 143 -25.75 -14.02 -1.03
C LYS A 143 -24.54 -14.68 -1.72
N GLY A 144 -24.27 -14.37 -3.00
CA GLY A 144 -23.07 -14.83 -3.71
C GLY A 144 -21.78 -14.12 -3.27
N GLN A 145 -21.88 -12.99 -2.58
CA GLN A 145 -20.75 -12.25 -2.02
C GLN A 145 -20.87 -12.28 -0.49
N THR A 146 -20.42 -13.38 0.14
CA THR A 146 -20.60 -13.68 1.58
C THR A 146 -19.77 -12.81 2.52
N LYS A 147 -19.74 -11.50 2.30
CA LYS A 147 -19.05 -10.53 3.14
C LYS A 147 -19.93 -9.27 3.17
N CYS A 148 -20.37 -8.89 4.38
CA CYS A 148 -20.16 -7.50 4.72
C CYS A 148 -18.63 -7.31 4.58
#